data_AF-A0A2E4H3T8-F1
#
_entry.id   AF-A0A2E4H3T8-F1
#
_cell.length_a   1.000
_cell.length_b   1.000
_cell.length_c   1.000
_cell.angle_alpha   90.00
_cell.angle_beta   90.00
_cell.angle_gamma   90.00
#
_symmetry.space_group_name_H-M   'P 1'
#
loop_
_entity.id
_entity.type
_entity.pdbx_description
1 polymer ?
#
loop_
_entity_poly.entity_id
_entity_poly.type
_entity_poly.pdbx_seq_one_letter_code
_entity_poly.pdbx_strand_id
1 'polypeptide(L)'
;MGETIEDIILDQDKRGMLALRPYLPDDYCSQAAQFTIDNPGGVIIVTGFYVVMAGKPETDGPPGAIAIGEALKDLGRAVTYVSDEHTTPVLRRYANGSEVIDFPIDGVVKSK
;
A
#
# COMPACT_ATOMS: atom_id res chain seq x y z
N MET A 1 20.69 -18.53 13.05
CA MET A 1 19.56 -17.57 13.13
C MET A 1 18.54 -18.01 12.09
N GLY A 2 17.25 -17.90 12.42
CA GLY A 2 16.18 -18.21 11.47
C GLY A 2 16.04 -17.09 10.43
N GLU A 3 15.46 -17.41 9.29
CA GLU A 3 15.04 -16.45 8.27
C GLU A 3 14.04 -15.44 8.86
N THR A 4 14.23 -14.14 8.57
CA THR A 4 13.36 -13.05 9.04
C THR A 4 12.28 -12.70 8.01
N ILE A 5 11.23 -11.98 8.43
CA ILE A 5 10.21 -11.47 7.49
C ILE A 5 10.86 -10.57 6.44
N GLU A 6 11.80 -9.74 6.88
CA GLU A 6 12.59 -8.83 6.08
C GLU A 6 13.44 -9.58 5.04
N ASP A 7 13.97 -10.78 5.37
CA ASP A 7 14.67 -11.63 4.41
C ASP A 7 13.70 -12.17 3.34
N ILE A 8 12.52 -12.66 3.77
CA ILE A 8 11.50 -13.24 2.88
C ILE A 8 11.01 -12.21 1.86
N ILE A 9 10.68 -10.99 2.29
CA ILE A 9 10.14 -9.97 1.38
C ILE A 9 11.19 -9.40 0.41
N LEU A 10 12.49 -9.56 0.72
CA LEU A 10 13.59 -9.10 -0.11
C LEU A 10 14.22 -10.21 -0.96
N ASP A 11 13.86 -11.49 -0.77
CA ASP A 11 14.45 -12.63 -1.48
C ASP A 11 14.26 -12.55 -3.01
N GLN A 12 13.18 -11.89 -3.46
CA GLN A 12 12.87 -11.70 -4.88
C GLN A 12 12.98 -10.23 -5.31
N ASP A 13 13.99 -9.52 -4.80
CA ASP A 13 14.18 -8.09 -5.10
C ASP A 13 14.46 -7.81 -6.58
N LYS A 14 13.41 -7.39 -7.29
CA LYS A 14 13.48 -6.96 -8.69
C LYS A 14 13.55 -5.44 -8.85
N ARG A 15 13.40 -4.69 -7.76
CA ARG A 15 13.25 -3.22 -7.76
C ARG A 15 14.42 -2.50 -7.09
N GLY A 16 15.38 -3.23 -6.53
CA GLY A 16 16.56 -2.70 -5.85
C GLY A 16 16.31 -2.33 -4.39
N MET A 17 15.24 -2.85 -3.77
CA MET A 17 14.89 -2.57 -2.39
C MET A 17 15.89 -3.15 -1.39
N LEU A 18 16.61 -4.21 -1.75
CA LEU A 18 17.66 -4.81 -0.90
C LEU A 18 18.78 -3.81 -0.60
N ALA A 19 19.04 -2.86 -1.51
CA ALA A 19 20.03 -1.80 -1.30
C ALA A 19 19.68 -0.88 -0.12
N LEU A 20 18.42 -0.84 0.30
CA LEU A 20 17.97 -0.05 1.45
C LEU A 20 18.15 -0.77 2.79
N ARG A 21 18.25 -2.11 2.78
CA ARG A 21 18.31 -2.93 4.00
C ARG A 21 19.39 -2.48 5.00
N PRO A 22 20.63 -2.15 4.60
CA PRO A 22 21.66 -1.72 5.55
C PRO A 22 21.36 -0.40 6.29
N TYR A 23 20.36 0.36 5.84
CA TYR A 23 19.97 1.65 6.40
C TYR A 23 18.70 1.58 7.25
N LEU A 24 18.11 0.40 7.41
CA LEU A 24 16.88 0.17 8.17
C LEU A 24 17.17 -0.69 9.41
N PRO A 25 16.34 -0.61 10.46
CA PRO A 25 16.40 -1.55 11.59
C PRO A 25 16.21 -2.99 11.11
N ASP A 26 16.78 -3.98 11.80
CA ASP A 26 16.68 -5.39 11.38
C ASP A 26 15.24 -5.96 11.43
N ASP A 27 14.31 -5.28 12.11
CA ASP A 27 12.93 -5.69 12.38
C ASP A 27 11.88 -4.65 11.91
N TYR A 28 12.18 -3.87 10.86
CA TYR A 28 11.33 -2.77 10.39
C TYR A 28 9.88 -3.18 10.08
N CYS A 29 9.61 -4.43 9.67
CA CYS A 29 8.24 -4.89 9.45
C CYS A 29 7.49 -5.02 10.78
N SER A 30 8.14 -5.56 11.81
CA SER A 30 7.55 -5.71 13.14
C SER A 30 7.34 -4.35 13.81
N GLN A 31 8.28 -3.42 13.67
CA GLN A 31 8.11 -2.05 14.18
C GLN A 31 6.92 -1.33 13.52
N ALA A 32 6.76 -1.44 12.19
CA ALA A 32 5.63 -0.85 11.48
C ALA A 32 4.28 -1.46 11.90
N ALA A 33 4.23 -2.78 12.09
CA ALA A 33 3.05 -3.47 12.60
C ALA A 33 2.70 -2.99 14.02
N GLN A 34 3.69 -2.93 14.92
CA GLN A 34 3.49 -2.46 16.29
C GLN A 34 2.99 -1.02 16.34
N PHE A 35 3.55 -0.12 15.53
CA PHE A 35 3.07 1.25 15.40
C PHE A 35 1.58 1.31 15.03
N THR A 36 1.13 0.43 14.14
CA THR A 36 -0.28 0.35 13.73
C THR A 36 -1.21 -0.18 14.83
N ILE A 37 -0.69 -1.07 15.70
CA ILE A 37 -1.42 -1.55 16.88
C ILE A 37 -1.55 -0.45 17.94
N ASP A 38 -0.43 0.25 18.22
CA ASP A 38 -0.33 1.29 19.24
C ASP A 38 -1.15 2.55 18.92
N ASN A 39 -1.50 2.75 17.64
CA ASN A 39 -2.30 3.88 17.18
C ASN A 39 -3.69 3.42 16.72
N PRO A 40 -4.63 3.21 17.66
CA PRO A 40 -5.97 2.76 17.32
C PRO A 40 -6.78 3.86 16.62
N GLY A 41 -7.64 3.46 15.68
CA GLY A 41 -8.53 4.37 14.98
C GLY A 41 -8.94 3.85 13.61
N GLY A 42 -9.58 4.72 12.83
CA GLY A 42 -9.79 4.49 11.40
C GLY A 42 -8.47 4.58 10.64
N VAL A 43 -8.31 3.74 9.63
CA VAL A 43 -7.10 3.67 8.81
C VAL A 43 -7.43 4.15 7.40
N ILE A 44 -6.63 5.10 6.91
CA ILE A 44 -6.64 5.52 5.52
C ILE A 44 -5.47 4.87 4.81
N ILE A 45 -5.74 4.08 3.76
CA ILE A 45 -4.71 3.47 2.92
C ILE A 45 -4.71 4.17 1.57
N VAL A 46 -3.59 4.84 1.26
CA VAL A 46 -3.39 5.52 -0.02
C VAL A 46 -2.56 4.62 -0.93
N THR A 47 -3.05 4.41 -2.15
CA THR A 47 -2.35 3.63 -3.17
C THR A 47 -2.71 4.11 -4.56
N GLY A 48 -2.11 3.53 -5.59
CA GLY A 48 -2.30 3.92 -6.99
C GLY A 48 -1.13 4.75 -7.53
N PHE A 49 -0.72 4.40 -8.73
CA PHE A 49 0.31 5.09 -9.47
C PHE A 49 -0.04 5.05 -10.95
N TYR A 50 -0.41 6.18 -11.54
CA TYR A 50 -0.78 6.23 -12.94
C TYR A 50 0.46 6.24 -13.86
N VAL A 51 0.57 5.25 -14.75
CA VAL A 51 1.66 5.17 -15.72
C VAL A 51 1.22 5.79 -17.03
N VAL A 52 1.63 7.04 -17.25
CA VAL A 52 1.25 7.86 -18.41
C VAL A 52 1.50 7.14 -19.75
N MET A 53 2.67 6.53 -19.91
CA MET A 53 3.04 5.84 -21.15
C MET A 53 2.17 4.61 -21.45
N ALA A 54 1.59 3.98 -20.43
CA ALA A 54 0.70 2.82 -20.58
C ALA A 54 -0.78 3.22 -20.61
N GLY A 55 -1.11 4.46 -20.21
CA GLY A 55 -2.48 4.94 -20.05
C GLY A 55 -3.27 4.15 -18.99
N LYS A 56 -2.58 3.55 -18.00
CA LYS A 56 -3.14 2.59 -17.06
C LYS A 56 -2.53 2.74 -15.66
N PRO A 57 -3.23 2.33 -14.60
CA PRO A 57 -2.64 2.23 -13.28
C PRO A 57 -1.53 1.14 -13.27
N GLU A 58 -0.46 1.39 -12.53
CA GLU A 58 0.54 0.39 -12.17
C GLU A 58 -0.10 -0.70 -11.29
N THR A 59 0.45 -1.90 -11.36
CA THR A 59 -0.02 -3.06 -10.59
C THR A 59 0.62 -3.19 -9.22
N ASP A 60 1.77 -2.56 -9.03
CA ASP A 60 2.45 -2.44 -7.74
C ASP A 60 1.70 -1.43 -6.85
N GLY A 61 1.40 -1.84 -5.62
CA GLY A 61 0.60 -1.05 -4.66
C GLY A 61 -0.79 -1.63 -4.37
N PRO A 62 -1.76 -1.59 -5.31
CA PRO A 62 -3.16 -1.93 -5.01
C PRO A 62 -3.38 -3.30 -4.37
N PRO A 63 -2.74 -4.40 -4.83
CA PRO A 63 -2.89 -5.70 -4.16
C PRO A 63 -2.38 -5.71 -2.72
N GLY A 64 -1.26 -5.05 -2.44
CA GLY A 64 -0.70 -4.93 -1.10
C GLY A 64 -1.57 -4.07 -0.17
N ALA A 65 -2.12 -2.98 -0.71
CA ALA A 65 -3.07 -2.13 0.01
C ALA A 65 -4.31 -2.90 0.44
N ILE A 66 -4.90 -3.70 -0.46
CA ILE A 66 -6.05 -4.57 -0.14
C ILE A 66 -5.67 -5.61 0.93
N ALA A 67 -4.52 -6.27 0.80
CA ALA A 67 -4.09 -7.27 1.78
C ALA A 67 -3.94 -6.68 3.19
N ILE A 68 -3.32 -5.50 3.30
CA ILE A 68 -3.18 -4.78 4.58
C ILE A 68 -4.55 -4.36 5.11
N GLY A 69 -5.43 -3.82 4.26
CA GLY A 69 -6.75 -3.37 4.68
C GLY A 69 -7.65 -4.51 5.16
N GLU A 70 -7.64 -5.67 4.50
CA GLU A 70 -8.39 -6.84 4.99
C GLU A 70 -7.85 -7.34 6.33
N ALA A 71 -6.52 -7.40 6.52
CA ALA A 71 -5.93 -7.76 7.80
C ALA A 71 -6.33 -6.79 8.92
N LEU A 72 -6.39 -5.49 8.64
CA LEU A 72 -6.81 -4.47 9.62
C LEU A 72 -8.31 -4.56 9.93
N LYS A 73 -9.15 -4.88 8.95
CA LYS A 73 -10.58 -5.13 9.17
C LYS A 73 -10.81 -6.35 10.07
N ASP A 74 -10.06 -7.42 9.86
CA ASP A 74 -10.11 -8.62 10.71
C ASP A 74 -9.70 -8.31 12.16
N LEU A 75 -8.85 -7.30 12.36
CA LEU A 75 -8.51 -6.73 13.66
C LEU A 75 -9.53 -5.69 14.19
N GLY A 76 -10.68 -5.54 13.52
CA GLY A 76 -11.77 -4.64 13.92
C GLY A 76 -11.54 -3.17 13.58
N ARG A 77 -10.61 -2.84 12.67
CA ARG A 77 -10.38 -1.45 12.22
C ARG A 77 -11.37 -1.08 11.10
N ALA A 78 -11.79 0.18 11.10
CA ALA A 78 -12.44 0.77 9.93
C ALA A 78 -11.37 1.19 8.92
N VAL A 79 -11.51 0.76 7.66
CA VAL A 79 -10.55 1.05 6.58
C VAL A 79 -11.23 1.86 5.49
N THR A 80 -10.54 2.90 5.02
CA THR A 80 -10.91 3.69 3.85
C THR A 80 -9.74 3.71 2.88
N TYR A 81 -9.99 3.38 1.62
CA TYR A 81 -9.00 3.48 0.56
C TYR A 81 -9.11 4.84 -0.14
N VAL A 82 -7.97 5.43 -0.48
CA VAL A 82 -7.91 6.68 -1.25
C VAL A 82 -7.01 6.46 -2.45
N SER A 83 -7.48 6.87 -3.62
CA SER A 83 -6.72 6.71 -4.87
C SER A 83 -7.19 7.65 -5.97
N ASP A 84 -6.48 7.63 -7.10
CA ASP A 84 -6.81 8.37 -8.31
C ASP A 84 -7.95 7.70 -9.11
N GLU A 85 -8.51 8.43 -10.08
CA GLU A 85 -9.64 7.97 -10.90
C GLU A 85 -9.35 6.68 -11.70
N HIS A 86 -8.08 6.39 -12.01
CA HIS A 86 -7.68 5.22 -12.80
C HIS A 86 -7.52 3.97 -11.95
N THR A 87 -7.03 4.12 -10.71
CA THR A 87 -6.83 3.01 -9.77
C THR A 87 -8.11 2.69 -8.97
N THR A 88 -8.92 3.71 -8.67
CA THR A 88 -10.16 3.59 -7.87
C THR A 88 -11.12 2.48 -8.34
N PRO A 89 -11.34 2.24 -9.66
CA PRO A 89 -12.17 1.12 -10.13
C PRO A 89 -11.67 -0.26 -9.67
N VAL A 90 -10.34 -0.45 -9.58
CA VAL A 90 -9.74 -1.69 -9.08
C VAL A 90 -10.02 -1.83 -7.58
N LEU A 91 -9.78 -0.77 -6.80
CA LEU A 91 -10.02 -0.80 -5.35
C LEU A 91 -11.49 -1.06 -5.03
N ARG A 92 -12.43 -0.39 -5.69
CA ARG A 92 -13.87 -0.62 -5.50
C ARG A 92 -14.30 -2.06 -5.74
N ARG A 93 -13.60 -2.78 -6.64
CA ARG A 93 -13.86 -4.19 -6.91
C ARG A 93 -13.40 -5.12 -5.79
N TYR A 94 -12.35 -4.76 -5.06
CA TYR A 94 -11.67 -5.66 -4.11
C TYR A 94 -11.68 -5.17 -2.66
N ALA A 95 -12.20 -3.97 -2.37
CA ALA A 95 -12.23 -3.36 -1.04
C ALA A 95 -13.17 -4.03 -0.03
N ASN A 96 -13.95 -5.04 -0.46
CA ASN A 96 -14.83 -5.85 0.40
C ASN A 96 -15.67 -5.04 1.40
N GLY A 97 -16.39 -4.04 0.89
CA GLY A 97 -17.28 -3.18 1.69
C GLY A 97 -16.61 -1.99 2.37
N SER A 98 -15.28 -1.86 2.29
CA SER A 98 -14.57 -0.66 2.74
C SER A 98 -14.87 0.52 1.82
N GLU A 99 -14.84 1.72 2.38
CA GLU A 99 -15.02 2.95 1.61
C GLU A 99 -13.85 3.14 0.64
N VAL A 100 -14.14 3.63 -0.57
CA VAL A 100 -13.13 4.02 -1.55
C VAL A 100 -13.42 5.44 -2.01
N ILE A 101 -12.55 6.36 -1.59
CA ILE A 101 -12.59 7.76 -1.95
C ILE A 101 -11.78 7.94 -3.23
N ASP A 102 -12.47 8.47 -4.24
CA ASP A 102 -11.84 9.02 -5.44
C ASP A 102 -11.29 10.40 -5.07
N PHE A 103 -9.97 10.51 -4.98
CA PHE A 103 -9.32 11.78 -4.70
C PHE A 103 -8.85 12.40 -6.00
N PRO A 104 -9.41 13.56 -6.38
CA PRO A 104 -9.29 14.05 -7.74
C PRO A 104 -7.85 14.49 -8.05
N ILE A 105 -7.40 14.23 -9.28
CA ILE A 105 -6.18 14.81 -9.84
C ILE A 105 -6.49 16.24 -10.27
N ASP A 106 -6.63 17.15 -9.31
CA ASP A 106 -6.95 18.54 -9.59
C ASP A 106 -5.67 19.37 -9.79
N GLY A 107 -5.59 20.07 -10.92
CA GLY A 107 -4.60 21.13 -11.14
C GLY A 107 -3.22 20.72 -11.64
N VAL A 108 -3.01 19.48 -12.09
CA VAL A 108 -1.73 19.09 -12.69
C VAL A 108 -1.65 19.64 -14.11
N VAL A 109 -0.88 20.72 -14.30
CA VAL A 109 -0.38 21.09 -15.63
C VAL A 109 0.31 19.84 -16.19
N LYS A 110 -0.14 19.35 -17.35
CA LYS A 110 0.44 18.15 -18.00
C LYS A 110 1.97 18.18 -17.86
N SER A 111 2.54 17.20 -17.17
CA SER A 111 3.99 17.02 -17.15
C SER A 111 4.44 16.93 -18.60
N LYS A 112 5.37 17.81 -18.97
CA LYS A 112 5.98 17.84 -20.30
C LYS A 112 6.75 16.55 -20.59
#